data_AF-A0A198UIV6-F1
#
_entry.id   AF-A0A198UIV6-F1
#
_cell.length_a   1.000
_cell.length_b   1.000
_cell.length_c   1.000
_cell.angle_alpha   90.00
_cell.angle_beta   90.00
_cell.angle_gamma   90.00
#
_symmetry.space_group_name_H-M   'P 1'
#
loop_
_entity.id
_entity.type
_entity.pdbx_description
1 polymer ?
#
loop_
_entity_poly.entity_id
_entity_poly.type
_entity_poly.pdbx_seq_one_letter_code
_entity_poly.pdbx_strand_id
1 'polypeptide(L)'
;MESTPLPGNEQIKVLIFLCISLVLCFVIVGIPAFFVILLGMFAMQRSRDFSAMDLTFKIVNVYAALLFLGSVFVTLFMLKEEYEFCQYYTRHASRDCDSPISFVLETYKGNEFLFFLVFASVAYFLYRFLFNYLFVKPLKDHYAWVGSNGIFTKSAKVANEHEINIIKTDKLKAYSVADELQKWIQLRDEGHISEEEFQKAKEKILK
;
A
#
# COMPACT_ATOMS: atom_id res chain seq x y z
N MET A 1 -20.15 12.28 -17.38
CA MET A 1 -18.68 12.53 -17.39
C MET A 1 -18.04 11.23 -17.85
N GLU A 2 -17.34 11.26 -18.98
CA GLU A 2 -16.75 10.06 -19.58
C GLU A 2 -15.74 9.43 -18.62
N SER A 3 -15.89 8.12 -18.40
CA SER A 3 -15.01 7.31 -17.56
C SER A 3 -13.73 7.00 -18.34
N THR A 4 -12.86 7.99 -18.49
CA THR A 4 -11.58 7.79 -19.18
C THR A 4 -10.68 6.88 -18.33
N PRO A 5 -10.09 5.81 -18.93
CA PRO A 5 -9.23 4.89 -18.20
C PRO A 5 -7.99 5.61 -17.68
N LEU A 6 -7.50 5.16 -16.52
CA LEU A 6 -6.27 5.69 -15.93
C LEU A 6 -5.08 5.32 -16.84
N PRO A 7 -4.41 6.29 -17.48
CA PRO A 7 -3.34 6.00 -18.44
C PRO A 7 -2.12 5.40 -17.73
N GLY A 8 -1.30 4.67 -18.48
CA GLY A 8 -0.16 3.93 -17.92
C GLY A 8 0.86 4.80 -17.19
N ASN A 9 1.06 6.06 -17.61
CA ASN A 9 1.95 7.00 -16.93
C ASN A 9 1.44 7.34 -15.52
N GLU A 10 0.13 7.56 -15.36
CA GLU A 10 -0.50 7.88 -14.08
C GLU A 10 -0.53 6.65 -13.16
N GLN A 11 -0.73 5.44 -13.72
CA GLN A 11 -0.59 4.18 -12.98
C GLN A 11 0.84 4.01 -12.43
N ILE A 12 1.86 4.34 -13.22
CA ILE A 12 3.25 4.28 -12.80
C ILE A 12 3.53 5.26 -11.65
N LYS A 13 2.99 6.47 -11.67
CA LYS A 13 3.15 7.42 -10.55
C LYS A 13 2.60 6.85 -9.25
N VAL A 14 1.40 6.28 -9.30
CA VAL A 14 0.77 5.63 -8.14
C VAL A 14 1.63 4.47 -7.64
N LEU A 15 2.15 3.64 -8.54
CA LEU A 15 3.03 2.53 -8.19
C LEU A 15 4.33 3.01 -7.53
N ILE A 16 4.98 4.03 -8.08
CA ILE A 16 6.20 4.64 -7.51
C ILE A 16 5.91 5.12 -6.09
N PHE A 17 4.79 5.80 -5.86
CA PHE A 17 4.42 6.25 -4.53
C PHE A 17 4.21 5.11 -3.54
N LEU A 18 3.59 4.00 -3.97
CA LEU A 18 3.41 2.81 -3.13
C LEU A 18 4.76 2.17 -2.79
N CYS A 19 5.71 2.10 -3.73
CA CYS A 19 7.06 1.61 -3.48
C CYS A 19 7.82 2.50 -2.47
N ILE A 20 7.77 3.83 -2.64
CA ILE A 20 8.37 4.77 -1.68
C ILE A 20 7.75 4.59 -0.30
N SER A 21 6.41 4.51 -0.23
CA SER A 21 5.68 4.32 1.02
C SER A 21 6.03 3.01 1.71
N LEU A 22 6.26 1.93 0.96
CA LEU A 22 6.71 0.65 1.50
C LEU A 22 8.11 0.74 2.11
N VAL A 23 9.04 1.45 1.48
CA VAL A 23 10.37 1.68 2.07
C VAL A 23 10.27 2.53 3.34
N LEU A 24 9.37 3.51 3.35
CA LEU A 24 9.12 4.33 4.54
C LEU A 24 8.47 3.56 5.69
N CYS A 25 7.87 2.39 5.47
CA CYS A 25 7.38 1.52 6.55
C CYS A 25 8.49 1.05 7.50
N PHE A 26 9.75 0.99 7.06
CA PHE A 26 10.85 0.63 7.95
C PHE A 26 11.19 1.74 8.96
N VAL A 27 10.61 2.93 8.78
CA VAL A 27 10.62 4.02 9.75
C VAL A 27 9.30 4.00 10.51
N ILE A 28 9.33 4.17 11.84
CA ILE A 28 8.16 4.11 12.75
C ILE A 28 6.98 4.97 12.23
N VAL A 29 7.31 6.08 11.58
CA VAL A 29 6.37 7.03 10.97
C VAL A 29 5.55 6.41 9.81
N GLY A 30 6.14 5.54 8.98
CA GLY A 30 5.54 5.10 7.72
C GLY A 30 4.57 3.93 7.80
N ILE A 31 4.66 3.09 8.86
CA ILE A 31 3.83 1.87 9.00
C ILE A 31 2.33 2.22 8.95
N PRO A 32 1.80 3.12 9.80
CA PRO A 32 0.36 3.37 9.84
C PRO A 32 -0.16 3.99 8.55
N ALA A 33 0.62 4.89 7.93
CA ALA A 33 0.23 5.56 6.69
C ALA A 33 0.08 4.56 5.53
N PHE A 34 1.04 3.65 5.37
CA PHE A 34 0.99 2.65 4.30
C PHE A 34 -0.19 1.69 4.45
N PHE A 35 -0.45 1.19 5.67
CA PHE A 35 -1.60 0.34 5.91
C PHE A 35 -2.93 1.07 5.66
N VAL A 36 -3.06 2.33 6.07
CA VAL A 36 -4.26 3.14 5.79
C VAL A 36 -4.47 3.32 4.28
N ILE A 37 -3.40 3.47 3.49
CA ILE A 37 -3.47 3.55 2.03
C ILE A 37 -3.98 2.22 1.44
N LEU A 38 -3.41 1.09 1.87
CA LEU A 38 -3.83 -0.23 1.40
C LEU A 38 -5.28 -0.54 1.76
N LEU A 39 -5.71 -0.21 2.98
CA LEU A 39 -7.09 -0.38 3.42
C LEU A 39 -8.04 0.51 2.63
N GLY A 40 -7.65 1.75 2.32
CA GLY A 40 -8.41 2.65 1.44
C GLY A 40 -8.60 2.06 0.05
N MET A 41 -7.52 1.58 -0.56
CA MET A 41 -7.56 0.94 -1.88
C MET A 41 -8.45 -0.31 -1.88
N PHE A 42 -8.35 -1.14 -0.85
CA PHE A 42 -9.19 -2.34 -0.69
C PHE A 42 -10.66 -1.98 -0.49
N ALA A 43 -10.95 -1.01 0.39
CA ALA A 43 -12.30 -0.56 0.67
C ALA A 43 -12.96 0.02 -0.58
N MET A 44 -12.24 0.84 -1.35
CA MET A 44 -12.71 1.38 -2.63
C MET A 44 -13.02 0.27 -3.64
N GLN A 45 -12.13 -0.73 -3.77
CA GLN A 45 -12.38 -1.85 -4.69
C GLN A 45 -13.59 -2.70 -4.27
N ARG A 46 -13.88 -2.77 -2.96
CA ARG A 46 -15.02 -3.51 -2.42
C ARG A 46 -16.34 -2.75 -2.58
N SER A 47 -16.37 -1.45 -2.29
CA SER A 47 -17.59 -0.64 -2.41
C SER A 47 -17.86 -0.15 -3.83
N ARG A 48 -16.86 -0.22 -4.72
CA ARG A 48 -16.86 0.40 -6.06
C ARG A 48 -17.06 1.93 -6.05
N ASP A 49 -16.82 2.55 -4.90
CA ASP A 49 -17.00 3.98 -4.68
C ASP A 49 -15.69 4.64 -4.24
N PHE A 50 -15.45 5.85 -4.76
CA PHE A 50 -14.24 6.62 -4.46
C PHE A 50 -14.25 7.26 -3.06
N SER A 51 -15.39 7.24 -2.36
CA SER A 51 -15.54 7.85 -1.03
C SER A 51 -14.55 7.33 0.01
N ALA A 52 -14.22 6.03 -0.05
CA ALA A 52 -13.21 5.41 0.80
C ALA A 52 -11.82 6.03 0.58
N MET A 53 -11.47 6.36 -0.67
CA MET A 53 -10.19 7.00 -0.98
C MET A 53 -10.15 8.45 -0.52
N ASP A 54 -11.24 9.21 -0.64
CA ASP A 54 -11.29 10.57 -0.12
C ASP A 54 -11.11 10.62 1.40
N LEU A 55 -11.67 9.64 2.12
CA LEU A 55 -11.43 9.48 3.55
C LEU A 55 -9.96 9.15 3.84
N THR A 56 -9.38 8.18 3.11
CA THR A 56 -7.96 7.82 3.22
C THR A 56 -7.05 9.02 3.00
N PHE A 57 -7.31 9.87 2.00
CA PHE A 57 -6.52 11.07 1.75
C PHE A 57 -6.55 12.06 2.92
N LYS A 58 -7.71 12.22 3.57
CA LYS A 58 -7.84 13.07 4.75
C LYS A 58 -7.08 12.48 5.94
N ILE A 59 -7.26 11.19 6.22
CA ILE A 59 -6.60 10.51 7.34
C ILE A 59 -5.08 10.56 7.19
N VAL A 60 -4.53 10.27 6.00
CA VAL A 60 -3.09 10.31 5.75
C VAL A 60 -2.52 11.72 5.96
N ASN A 61 -3.21 12.76 5.48
CA ASN A 61 -2.76 14.15 5.68
C ASN A 61 -2.83 14.58 7.16
N VAL A 62 -3.89 14.22 7.87
CA VAL A 62 -4.03 14.49 9.32
C VAL A 62 -2.96 13.77 10.11
N TYR A 63 -2.74 12.49 9.82
CA TYR A 63 -1.69 11.69 10.44
C TYR A 63 -0.30 12.30 10.22
N ALA A 64 0.04 12.67 8.99
CA ALA A 64 1.31 13.32 8.69
C ALA A 64 1.48 14.67 9.43
N ALA A 65 0.40 15.46 9.54
CA ALA A 65 0.42 16.72 10.29
C ALA A 65 0.60 16.49 11.80
N LEU A 66 -0.06 15.49 12.39
CA LEU A 66 0.10 15.13 13.79
C LEU A 66 1.52 14.69 14.12
N LEU A 67 2.16 13.91 13.24
CA LEU A 67 3.55 13.53 13.41
C LEU A 67 4.51 14.73 13.34
N PHE A 68 4.28 15.64 12.40
CA PHE A 68 5.05 16.86 12.30
C PHE A 68 4.89 17.72 13.56
N LEU A 69 3.66 17.97 14.00
CA LEU A 69 3.37 18.70 15.24
C LEU A 69 3.97 18.03 16.48
N GLY A 70 3.90 16.69 16.56
CA GLY A 70 4.53 15.90 17.62
C GLY A 70 6.05 16.08 17.63
N SER A 71 6.70 16.06 16.47
CA SER A 71 8.15 16.29 16.37
C SER A 71 8.54 17.70 16.84
N VAL A 72 7.80 18.73 16.43
CA VAL A 72 8.01 20.11 16.89
C VAL A 72 7.81 20.22 18.39
N PHE A 73 6.75 19.61 18.93
CA PHE A 73 6.47 19.61 20.37
C PHE A 73 7.61 18.96 21.16
N VAL A 74 8.09 17.79 20.74
CA VAL A 74 9.23 17.12 21.39
C VAL A 74 10.49 17.99 21.34
N THR A 75 10.79 18.61 20.20
CA THR A 75 11.96 19.50 20.11
C THR A 75 11.84 20.70 21.05
N LEU A 76 10.67 21.35 21.11
CA LEU A 76 10.45 22.48 22.03
C LEU A 76 10.53 22.06 23.50
N PHE A 77 10.02 20.86 23.83
CA PHE A 77 10.12 20.30 25.17
C PHE A 77 11.58 20.06 25.58
N MET A 78 12.38 19.44 24.71
CA MET A 78 13.82 19.22 24.96
C MET A 78 14.57 20.55 25.12
N LEU A 79 14.31 21.53 24.24
CA LEU A 79 14.93 22.86 24.32
C LEU A 79 14.59 23.57 25.64
N LYS A 80 13.37 23.38 26.16
CA LYS A 80 12.96 23.96 27.44
C LYS A 80 13.72 23.32 28.60
N GLU A 81 13.79 21.99 28.66
CA GLU A 81 14.53 21.29 29.74
C GLU A 81 16.02 21.68 29.75
N GLU A 82 16.64 21.75 28.57
CA GLU A 82 18.04 22.18 28.45
C GLU A 82 18.25 23.65 28.85
N TYR A 83 17.31 24.53 28.50
CA TYR A 83 17.35 25.93 28.89
C TYR A 83 17.29 26.10 30.42
N GLU A 84 16.35 25.40 31.07
CA GLU A 84 16.22 25.41 32.53
C GLU A 84 17.46 24.85 33.22
N PHE A 85 18.04 23.77 32.67
CA PHE A 85 19.30 23.19 33.15
C PHE A 85 20.45 24.21 33.05
N CYS A 86 20.62 24.88 31.92
CA CYS A 86 21.66 25.90 31.74
C CYS A 86 21.49 27.09 32.70
N GLN A 87 20.26 27.55 32.92
CA GLN A 87 19.99 28.60 33.91
C GLN A 87 20.37 28.17 35.33
N TYR A 88 20.09 26.92 35.71
CA TYR A 88 20.45 26.40 37.02
C TYR A 88 21.97 26.39 37.22
N TYR A 89 22.74 25.92 36.22
CA TYR A 89 24.20 25.86 36.29
C TYR A 89 24.86 27.24 36.28
N THR A 90 24.42 28.15 35.41
CA THR A 90 24.97 29.53 35.35
C THR A 90 24.73 30.31 36.64
N ARG A 91 23.65 30.02 37.37
CA ARG A 91 23.37 30.64 38.67
C ARG A 91 24.29 30.15 39.80
N HIS A 92 24.79 28.92 39.72
CA HIS A 92 25.59 28.28 40.77
C HIS A 92 27.08 28.20 40.46
N ALA A 93 27.46 28.20 39.18
CA ALA A 93 28.84 28.30 38.75
C ALA A 93 29.19 29.78 38.60
N SER A 94 30.20 30.26 39.35
CA SER A 94 30.74 31.62 39.33
C SER A 94 31.45 31.95 38.00
N ARG A 95 30.77 31.80 36.87
CA ARG A 95 31.23 32.18 35.54
C ARG A 95 30.31 33.28 35.03
N ASP A 96 30.91 34.43 34.71
CA ASP A 96 30.24 35.49 33.96
C ASP A 96 29.83 34.93 32.59
N CYS A 97 28.57 34.55 32.46
CA CYS A 97 27.96 34.24 31.16
C CYS A 97 27.12 35.44 30.75
N ASP A 98 27.52 36.12 29.67
CA ASP A 98 26.88 37.35 29.17
C ASP A 98 25.37 37.16 28.84
N SER A 99 24.91 35.94 28.55
CA SER A 99 23.49 35.58 28.64
C SER A 99 23.26 34.06 28.67
N PRO A 100 22.19 33.56 29.32
CA PRO A 100 21.82 32.13 29.27
C PRO A 100 21.48 31.65 27.85
N ILE A 101 20.96 32.53 26.99
CA ILE A 101 20.55 32.20 25.62
C ILE A 101 21.76 32.01 24.71
N SER A 102 22.76 32.89 24.79
CA SER A 102 24.00 32.75 24.03
C SER A 102 24.77 31.49 24.47
N PHE A 103 24.81 31.20 25.77
CA PHE A 103 25.44 29.97 26.27
C PHE A 103 24.75 28.70 25.76
N VAL A 104 23.41 28.63 25.71
CA VAL A 104 22.69 27.47 25.15
C VAL A 104 22.94 27.31 23.65
N LEU A 105 22.97 28.42 22.89
CA LEU A 105 23.25 28.40 21.44
C LEU A 105 24.71 28.06 21.11
N GLU A 106 25.64 28.31 22.03
CA GLU A 106 27.08 28.18 21.83
C GLU A 106 27.66 26.90 22.48
N THR A 107 27.09 26.45 23.61
CA THR A 107 27.52 25.24 24.35
C THR A 107 26.85 23.98 23.80
N TYR A 108 25.59 24.08 23.40
CA TYR A 108 24.98 23.10 22.53
C TYR A 108 25.02 23.65 21.12
N LYS A 109 25.39 22.82 20.15
CA LYS A 109 25.18 23.15 18.75
C LYS A 109 23.67 23.31 18.56
N GLY A 110 23.10 24.51 18.75
CA GLY A 110 21.72 24.81 18.37
C GLY A 110 21.41 24.36 16.94
N ASN A 111 22.46 24.22 16.12
CA ASN A 111 22.49 23.55 14.84
C ASN A 111 21.87 22.14 14.84
N GLU A 112 21.98 21.30 15.87
CA GLU A 112 21.46 19.91 15.84
C GLU A 112 19.93 19.89 15.99
N PHE A 113 19.37 20.68 16.92
CA PHE A 113 17.91 20.83 17.07
C PHE A 113 17.30 21.58 15.88
N LEU A 114 17.95 22.64 15.41
CA LEU A 114 17.54 23.34 14.20
C LEU A 114 17.63 22.43 12.98
N PHE A 115 18.68 21.61 12.88
CA PHE A 115 18.82 20.62 11.82
C PHE A 115 17.68 19.60 11.87
N PHE A 116 17.31 19.11 13.05
CA PHE A 116 16.19 18.19 13.20
C PHE A 116 14.86 18.83 12.78
N LEU A 117 14.59 20.07 13.20
CA LEU A 117 13.38 20.81 12.79
C LEU A 117 13.34 21.07 11.29
N VAL A 118 14.45 21.51 10.70
CA VAL A 118 14.56 21.75 9.26
C VAL A 118 14.38 20.44 8.50
N PHE A 119 15.04 19.37 8.94
CA PHE A 119 14.91 18.05 8.33
C PHE A 119 13.48 17.51 8.43
N ALA A 120 12.85 17.58 9.60
CA ALA A 120 11.47 17.16 9.81
C ALA A 120 10.49 17.97 8.93
N SER A 121 10.72 19.28 8.81
CA SER A 121 9.93 20.17 7.95
C SER A 121 10.08 19.78 6.48
N VAL A 122 11.32 19.62 5.99
CA VAL A 122 11.60 19.20 4.61
C VAL A 122 10.98 17.84 4.33
N ALA A 123 11.13 16.87 5.24
CA ALA A 123 10.54 15.55 5.10
C ALA A 123 9.01 15.60 5.03
N TYR A 124 8.36 16.39 5.89
CA TYR A 124 6.91 16.58 5.87
C TYR A 124 6.42 17.19 4.55
N PHE A 125 7.04 18.30 4.11
CA PHE A 125 6.65 18.96 2.86
C PHE A 125 6.92 18.09 1.64
N LEU A 126 8.05 17.40 1.60
CA LEU A 126 8.40 16.48 0.51
C LEU A 126 7.41 15.31 0.46
N TYR A 127 7.09 14.69 1.59
CA TYR A 127 6.09 13.62 1.65
C TYR A 127 4.73 14.11 1.16
N ARG A 128 4.26 15.28 1.64
CA ARG A 128 3.00 15.87 1.18
C ARG A 128 3.01 16.15 -0.32
N PHE A 129 4.11 16.68 -0.85
CA PHE A 129 4.25 16.96 -2.28
C PHE A 129 4.15 15.65 -3.09
N LEU A 130 4.93 14.63 -2.73
CA LEU A 130 4.92 13.33 -3.38
C LEU A 130 3.54 12.66 -3.29
N PHE A 131 2.91 12.68 -2.11
CA PHE A 131 1.57 12.12 -1.92
C PHE A 131 0.53 12.80 -2.82
N ASN A 132 0.54 14.13 -2.88
CA ASN A 132 -0.42 14.86 -3.71
C ASN A 132 -0.17 14.65 -5.20
N TYR A 133 1.09 14.71 -5.63
CA TYR A 133 1.46 14.66 -7.05
C TYR A 133 1.43 13.24 -7.63
N LEU A 134 1.94 12.25 -6.90
CA LEU A 134 2.08 10.88 -7.38
C LEU A 134 0.90 9.98 -7.06
N PHE A 135 0.09 10.32 -6.04
CA PHE A 135 -1.01 9.46 -5.59
C PHE A 135 -2.38 10.13 -5.69
N VAL A 136 -2.60 11.26 -5.00
CA VAL A 136 -3.92 11.88 -4.94
C VAL A 136 -4.38 12.41 -6.29
N LYS A 137 -3.54 13.20 -6.97
CA LYS A 137 -3.90 13.82 -8.26
C LYS A 137 -4.26 12.78 -9.34
N PRO A 138 -3.41 11.76 -9.62
CA PRO A 138 -3.75 10.72 -10.59
C PRO A 138 -5.08 10.02 -10.31
N LEU A 139 -5.38 9.76 -9.03
CA LEU A 139 -6.60 9.06 -8.63
C LEU A 139 -7.84 9.95 -8.68
N LYS A 140 -7.71 11.23 -8.31
CA LYS A 140 -8.83 12.20 -8.37
C LYS A 140 -9.19 12.57 -9.79
N ASP A 141 -8.19 12.75 -10.67
CA ASP A 141 -8.44 13.13 -12.07
C ASP A 141 -9.20 12.03 -12.82
N HIS A 142 -9.10 10.77 -12.37
CA HIS A 142 -9.77 9.60 -12.97
C HIS A 142 -10.72 8.88 -12.00
N TYR A 143 -11.28 9.58 -11.01
CA TYR A 143 -12.03 8.97 -9.90
C TYR A 143 -13.19 8.06 -10.34
N ALA A 144 -13.94 8.46 -11.38
CA ALA A 144 -15.08 7.71 -11.89
C ALA A 144 -14.68 6.34 -12.47
N TRP A 145 -13.55 6.27 -13.18
CA TRP A 145 -13.02 5.00 -13.70
C TRP A 145 -12.43 4.14 -12.59
N VAL A 146 -11.62 4.76 -11.73
CA VAL A 146 -10.87 4.08 -10.67
C VAL A 146 -11.79 3.45 -9.64
N GLY A 147 -12.90 4.11 -9.28
CA GLY A 147 -13.88 3.58 -8.34
C GLY A 147 -14.50 2.26 -8.82
N SER A 148 -14.96 2.20 -10.07
CA SER A 148 -15.65 1.01 -10.59
C SER A 148 -14.71 -0.11 -11.06
N ASN A 149 -13.56 0.21 -11.62
CA ASN A 149 -12.68 -0.75 -12.30
C ASN A 149 -11.41 -1.09 -11.52
N GLY A 150 -10.94 -0.18 -10.65
CA GLY A 150 -9.68 -0.29 -9.93
C GLY A 150 -8.51 0.44 -10.61
N ILE A 151 -7.40 0.57 -9.86
CA ILE A 151 -6.25 1.43 -10.22
C ILE A 151 -5.39 0.84 -11.36
N PHE A 152 -5.18 -0.48 -11.38
CA PHE A 152 -4.27 -1.14 -12.33
C PHE A 152 -4.99 -1.87 -13.47
N THR A 153 -6.25 -1.52 -13.72
CA THR A 153 -7.09 -2.20 -14.70
C THR A 153 -7.05 -1.47 -16.03
N LYS A 154 -6.67 -2.18 -17.10
CA LYS A 154 -6.55 -1.63 -18.47
C LYS A 154 -7.85 -1.65 -19.26
N SER A 155 -8.86 -2.37 -18.78
CA SER A 155 -10.17 -2.50 -19.41
C SER A 155 -11.25 -2.36 -18.34
N ALA A 156 -12.47 -2.02 -18.76
CA ALA A 156 -13.60 -1.99 -17.85
C ALA A 156 -13.81 -3.40 -17.29
N LYS A 157 -14.07 -3.51 -15.99
CA LYS A 157 -14.68 -4.72 -15.45
C LYS A 157 -16.06 -4.81 -16.09
N VAL A 158 -16.20 -5.72 -17.06
CA VAL A 158 -17.53 -6.11 -17.57
C VAL A 158 -18.37 -6.43 -16.34
N ALA A 159 -19.50 -5.75 -16.19
CA ALA A 159 -20.44 -6.00 -15.11
C ALA A 159 -21.13 -7.36 -15.34
N ASN A 160 -20.37 -8.45 -15.27
CA ASN A 160 -20.92 -9.77 -15.14
C ASN A 160 -21.13 -10.01 -13.65
N GLU A 161 -22.38 -9.86 -13.21
CA GLU A 161 -22.89 -10.65 -12.10
C GLU A 161 -22.55 -12.12 -12.35
N HIS A 162 -22.02 -12.79 -11.34
CA HIS A 162 -21.55 -14.18 -11.36
C HIS A 162 -20.28 -14.48 -12.16
N GLU A 163 -19.14 -13.95 -11.74
CA GLU A 163 -17.89 -14.69 -11.84
C GLU A 163 -17.48 -15.15 -10.43
N ILE A 164 -17.97 -16.33 -10.06
CA ILE A 164 -17.42 -17.08 -8.94
C ILE A 164 -15.93 -17.26 -9.28
N ASN A 165 -15.05 -16.64 -8.49
CA ASN A 165 -13.62 -16.95 -8.48
C ASN A 165 -13.44 -18.38 -7.93
N ILE A 166 -13.81 -19.39 -8.72
CA ILE A 166 -13.20 -20.70 -8.65
C ILE A 166 -11.79 -20.49 -9.14
N ILE A 167 -10.85 -20.47 -8.20
CA ILE A 167 -9.42 -20.66 -8.45
C ILE A 167 -9.31 -21.66 -9.61
N LYS A 168 -8.67 -21.23 -10.71
CA LYS A 168 -8.41 -22.05 -11.90
C LYS A 168 -7.59 -23.29 -11.52
N THR A 169 -8.28 -24.31 -11.04
CA THR A 169 -7.80 -25.68 -10.85
C THR A 169 -8.22 -26.56 -12.05
N ASP A 170 -8.67 -25.96 -13.15
CA ASP A 170 -9.14 -26.67 -14.35
C ASP A 170 -8.02 -27.16 -15.29
N LYS A 171 -6.91 -27.63 -14.72
CA LYS A 171 -5.91 -28.42 -15.47
C LYS A 171 -5.41 -29.66 -14.73
N LEU A 172 -6.16 -30.20 -13.77
CA LEU A 172 -5.86 -31.51 -13.18
C LEU A 172 -7.13 -32.34 -12.96
N LYS A 173 -7.85 -32.67 -14.03
CA LYS A 173 -8.52 -33.98 -14.10
C LYS A 173 -7.69 -34.86 -15.02
N ALA A 174 -6.66 -35.49 -14.47
CA ALA A 174 -6.21 -36.75 -15.04
C ALA A 174 -7.41 -37.68 -14.88
N TYR A 175 -8.11 -37.99 -15.97
CA TYR A 175 -9.16 -39.00 -15.94
C TYR A 175 -8.51 -40.28 -15.41
N SER A 176 -9.08 -40.82 -14.33
CA SER A 176 -8.55 -42.03 -13.74
C SER A 176 -8.64 -43.13 -14.79
N VAL A 177 -7.56 -43.89 -14.99
CA VAL A 177 -7.52 -45.05 -15.88
C VAL A 177 -8.70 -46.00 -15.61
N ALA A 178 -9.17 -46.07 -14.36
CA ALA A 178 -10.34 -46.84 -13.97
C ALA A 178 -11.66 -46.32 -14.59
N ASP A 179 -11.84 -45.01 -14.68
CA ASP A 179 -13.07 -44.40 -15.22
C ASP A 179 -13.16 -44.59 -16.74
N GLU A 180 -12.03 -44.53 -17.44
CA GLU A 180 -11.99 -44.84 -18.87
C GLU A 180 -12.27 -46.32 -19.11
N LEU A 181 -11.65 -47.22 -18.34
CA LEU A 181 -11.91 -48.66 -18.43
C LEU A 181 -13.40 -48.97 -18.19
N GLN A 182 -14.03 -48.28 -17.24
CA GLN A 182 -15.43 -48.48 -16.91
C GLN A 182 -16.37 -48.05 -18.04
N LYS A 183 -16.03 -46.99 -18.79
CA LYS A 183 -16.76 -46.61 -20.00
C LYS A 183 -16.62 -47.63 -21.12
N TRP A 184 -15.42 -48.16 -21.32
CA TRP A 184 -15.19 -49.21 -22.33
C TRP A 184 -15.95 -50.50 -21.99
N ILE A 185 -16.06 -50.85 -20.71
CA ILE A 185 -16.88 -51.98 -20.25
C ILE A 185 -18.36 -51.73 -20.55
N GLN A 186 -18.88 -50.53 -20.26
CA GLN A 186 -20.27 -50.17 -20.57
C GLN A 186 -20.57 -50.25 -22.08
N LEU A 187 -19.69 -49.73 -22.93
CA LEU A 187 -19.86 -49.77 -24.38
C LEU A 187 -19.86 -51.19 -24.94
N ARG A 188 -19.09 -52.10 -24.33
CA ARG A 188 -19.12 -53.52 -24.69
C ARG A 188 -20.43 -54.17 -24.23
N ASP A 189 -20.83 -53.95 -22.99
CA ASP A 189 -22.02 -54.57 -22.41
C ASP A 189 -23.31 -54.09 -23.11
N GLU A 190 -23.31 -52.87 -23.65
CA GLU A 190 -24.36 -52.31 -24.51
C GLU A 190 -24.31 -52.84 -25.96
N GLY A 191 -23.31 -53.64 -26.31
CA GLY A 191 -23.14 -54.24 -27.63
C GLY A 191 -22.65 -53.28 -28.73
N HIS A 192 -22.17 -52.09 -28.34
CA HIS A 192 -21.69 -51.07 -29.27
C HIS A 192 -20.26 -51.33 -29.79
N ILE A 193 -19.48 -52.15 -29.09
CA ILE A 193 -18.13 -52.57 -29.50
C ILE A 193 -17.96 -54.08 -29.36
N SER A 194 -17.13 -54.66 -30.22
CA SER A 194 -16.78 -56.08 -30.12
C SER A 194 -15.77 -56.35 -28.99
N GLU A 195 -15.74 -57.58 -28.47
CA GLU A 195 -14.77 -57.97 -27.42
C GLU A 195 -13.32 -57.76 -27.88
N GLU A 196 -13.03 -57.92 -29.18
CA GLU A 196 -11.70 -57.70 -29.74
C GLU A 196 -11.28 -56.21 -29.71
N GLU A 197 -12.22 -55.30 -29.93
CA GLU A 197 -11.97 -53.85 -29.85
C GLU A 197 -11.81 -53.39 -28.40
N PHE A 198 -12.58 -53.98 -27.48
CA PHE A 198 -12.44 -53.75 -26.05
C PHE A 198 -11.06 -54.18 -25.55
N GLN A 199 -10.56 -55.36 -25.95
CA GLN A 199 -9.23 -55.84 -25.53
C GLN A 199 -8.10 -54.94 -26.05
N LYS A 200 -8.17 -54.48 -27.30
CA LYS A 200 -7.19 -53.52 -27.86
C LYS A 200 -7.20 -52.18 -27.12
N ALA A 201 -8.39 -51.67 -26.77
CA ALA A 201 -8.52 -50.42 -26.01
C ALA A 201 -7.97 -50.59 -24.57
N LYS A 202 -8.28 -51.71 -23.91
CA LYS A 202 -7.77 -52.07 -22.59
C LYS A 202 -6.24 -52.16 -22.56
N GLU A 203 -5.63 -52.84 -23.53
CA GLU A 203 -4.16 -52.92 -23.64
C GLU A 203 -3.51 -51.55 -23.86
N LYS A 204 -4.16 -50.66 -24.61
CA LYS A 204 -3.67 -49.30 -24.87
C LYS A 204 -3.76 -48.38 -23.64
N ILE A 205 -4.76 -48.60 -22.79
CA ILE A 205 -5.00 -47.81 -21.57
C ILE A 205 -4.11 -48.28 -20.40
N LEU A 206 -3.74 -49.57 -20.36
CA LEU A 206 -2.89 -50.15 -19.33
C LEU A 206 -1.37 -50.05 -19.61
N LYS A 207 -0.99 -49.45 -20.75
CA LYS A 207 0.41 -49.29 -21.19
C LYS A 207 0.90 -47.86 -20.99
#